data_AF-A0A9P7VEM0-F1
#
_entry.id   AF-A0A9P7VEM0-F1
#
_cell.length_a   1.000
_cell.length_b   1.000
_cell.length_c   1.000
_cell.angle_alpha   90.00
_cell.angle_beta   90.00
_cell.angle_gamma   90.00
#
_symmetry.space_group_name_H-M   'P 1'
#
loop_
_entity.id
_entity.type
_entity.pdbx_description
1 polymer ?
#
loop_
_entity_poly.entity_id
_entity_poly.type
_entity_poly.pdbx_seq_one_letter_code
_entity_poly.pdbx_strand_id
1 'polypeptide(L)'
;MVTCPKCEFGAVVPYTPSVNAIELLQLGASSHDICHASLSDDITNLEEELQTIESLFIQIRDRRDRILKDLGCCKALLAPIRCLPRELLLEIFDLASSDVPDPHHAPWILGQWHSPPSGTLVNFRAAHKCSRVG
;
A
#
# COMPACT_ATOMS: atom_id res chain seq x y z
N MET A 1 4.42 13.48 18.57
CA MET A 1 3.79 12.29 17.96
C MET A 1 3.48 12.61 16.51
N VAL A 2 4.01 11.84 15.56
CA VAL A 2 3.75 12.07 14.13
C VAL A 2 2.50 11.30 13.76
N THR A 3 1.36 11.99 13.65
CA THR A 3 0.11 11.41 13.16
C THR A 3 0.25 11.18 11.65
N CYS A 4 -0.03 9.96 11.21
CA CYS A 4 -0.09 9.64 9.80
C CYS A 4 -1.33 10.32 9.19
N PRO A 5 -1.19 11.28 8.26
CA PRO A 5 -2.32 12.06 7.73
C PRO A 5 -3.28 11.24 6.86
N LYS A 6 -2.93 9.98 6.56
CA LYS A 6 -3.73 9.04 5.77
C LYS A 6 -4.21 7.83 6.58
N CYS A 7 -3.93 7.81 7.88
CA CYS A 7 -4.30 6.70 8.74
C CYS A 7 -5.51 7.15 9.54
N GLU A 8 -6.70 6.65 9.18
CA GLU A 8 -7.97 7.00 9.82
C GLU A 8 -8.08 6.50 11.27
N PHE A 9 -7.06 5.81 11.78
CA PHE A 9 -6.94 5.40 13.18
C PHE A 9 -7.12 6.55 14.17
N GLY A 10 -6.67 7.76 13.83
CA GLY A 10 -6.87 8.93 14.70
C GLY A 10 -8.32 9.44 14.76
N ALA A 11 -9.19 8.95 13.87
CA ALA A 11 -10.61 9.27 13.83
C ALA A 11 -11.49 8.25 14.58
N VAL A 12 -10.92 7.11 15.00
CA VAL A 12 -11.62 6.16 15.86
C VAL A 12 -11.76 6.80 17.24
N VAL A 13 -13.00 7.10 17.63
CA VAL A 13 -13.32 7.62 18.95
C VAL A 13 -13.49 6.42 19.88
N PRO A 14 -12.67 6.29 20.93
CA PRO A 14 -12.81 5.18 21.87
C PRO A 14 -14.18 5.23 22.55
N TYR A 15 -14.88 4.10 22.58
CA TYR A 15 -16.10 3.99 23.35
C TYR A 15 -15.77 4.05 24.83
N THR A 16 -16.57 4.82 25.58
CA THR A 16 -16.46 4.90 27.03
C THR A 16 -17.63 4.13 27.63
N PRO A 17 -17.39 3.00 28.32
CA PRO A 17 -18.45 2.20 28.92
C PRO A 17 -19.32 3.03 29.86
N SER A 18 -20.63 2.80 29.81
CA SER A 18 -21.59 3.44 30.69
C SER A 18 -21.47 2.94 32.13
N VAL A 19 -21.03 1.69 32.32
CA VAL A 19 -20.83 1.08 33.63
C VAL A 19 -19.38 1.20 34.09
N ASN A 20 -19.15 2.02 35.11
CA ASN A 20 -17.85 2.12 35.78
C ASN A 20 -17.82 1.26 37.05
N ALA A 21 -17.15 0.11 36.97
CA ALA A 21 -17.02 -0.83 38.10
C ALA A 21 -16.35 -0.19 39.33
N ILE A 22 -15.40 0.74 39.14
CA ILE A 22 -14.70 1.40 40.25
C ILE A 22 -15.67 2.33 41.01
N GLU A 23 -16.46 3.11 40.29
CA GLU A 23 -17.48 3.98 40.91
C GLU A 23 -18.55 3.15 41.62
N LEU A 24 -19.02 2.05 41.01
CA LEU A 24 -19.99 1.15 41.63
C LEU A 24 -19.48 0.57 42.96
N LEU A 25 -18.22 0.13 43.00
CA LEU A 25 -17.59 -0.37 44.23
C LEU A 25 -17.47 0.72 45.30
N GLN A 26 -17.16 1.96 44.92
CA GLN A 26 -17.07 3.09 45.85
C GLN A 26 -18.42 3.50 46.43
N LEU A 27 -19.50 3.32 45.66
CA LEU A 27 -20.88 3.61 46.07
C LEU A 27 -21.53 2.49 46.90
N GLY A 28 -20.85 1.35 47.06
CA GLY A 28 -21.42 0.18 47.73
C GLY A 28 -22.55 -0.48 46.94
N ALA A 29 -22.53 -0.33 45.61
CA ALA A 29 -23.54 -0.89 44.73
C ALA A 29 -23.58 -2.43 44.83
N SER A 30 -24.79 -2.96 44.87
CA SER A 30 -25.07 -4.39 44.86
C SER A 30 -25.29 -4.89 43.43
N SER A 31 -25.36 -6.20 43.23
CA SER A 31 -25.65 -6.78 41.91
C SER A 31 -27.01 -6.35 41.33
N HIS A 32 -27.92 -5.84 42.17
CA HIS A 32 -29.23 -5.34 41.73
C HIS A 32 -29.17 -3.92 41.15
N ASP A 33 -28.08 -3.19 41.41
CA ASP A 33 -27.87 -1.83 40.91
C ASP A 33 -27.21 -1.82 39.52
N ILE A 34 -26.86 -3.01 39.01
CA ILE A 34 -26.26 -3.18 37.69
C ILE A 34 -27.37 -3.39 36.64
N CYS A 35 -27.50 -2.42 35.73
CA CYS A 35 -28.42 -2.52 34.62
C CYS A 35 -27.86 -3.49 33.55
N HIS A 36 -28.47 -4.66 33.40
CA HIS A 36 -28.07 -5.65 32.41
C HIS A 36 -28.24 -5.15 30.96
N ALA A 37 -29.22 -4.27 30.71
CA ALA A 37 -29.38 -3.65 29.39
C ALA A 37 -28.19 -2.74 29.06
N SER A 38 -27.75 -1.90 30.01
CA SER A 38 -26.59 -1.01 29.83
C SER A 38 -25.29 -1.79 29.58
N LEU A 39 -25.09 -2.92 30.27
CA LEU A 39 -23.95 -3.80 30.00
C LEU A 39 -24.02 -4.45 28.62
N SER A 40 -25.22 -4.83 28.17
CA SER A 40 -25.42 -5.39 26.84
C SER A 40 -25.10 -4.35 25.77
N ASP A 41 -25.56 -3.11 25.95
CA ASP A 41 -25.29 -2.00 25.04
C ASP A 41 -23.78 -1.66 25.01
N ASP A 42 -23.11 -1.66 26.17
CA ASP A 42 -21.66 -1.46 26.26
C ASP A 42 -20.89 -2.54 25.48
N ILE A 43 -21.31 -3.81 25.57
CA ILE A 43 -20.70 -4.91 24.79
C ILE A 43 -20.88 -4.66 23.30
N THR A 44 -22.10 -4.34 22.85
CA THR A 44 -22.36 -4.11 21.42
C THR A 44 -21.55 -2.94 20.88
N ASN A 45 -21.41 -1.85 21.65
CA ASN A 45 -20.63 -0.69 21.24
C ASN A 45 -19.12 -1.01 21.15
N LEU A 46 -18.60 -1.82 22.08
CA LEU A 46 -17.21 -2.27 22.04
C LEU A 46 -16.94 -3.22 20.86
N GLU A 47 -17.91 -4.08 20.52
CA GLU A 47 -17.81 -4.95 19.35
C GLU A 47 -17.78 -4.14 18.04
N GLU A 48 -18.59 -3.09 17.93
CA GLU A 48 -18.58 -2.16 16.79
C GLU A 48 -17.25 -1.40 16.67
N GLU A 49 -16.70 -0.93 17.80
CA GLU A 49 -15.38 -0.30 17.83
C GLU A 49 -14.29 -1.27 17.37
N LEU A 50 -14.29 -2.50 17.87
CA LEU A 50 -13.36 -3.55 17.46
C LEU A 50 -13.45 -3.83 15.96
N GLN A 51 -14.66 -4.00 15.43
CA GLN A 51 -14.87 -4.25 14.00
C GLN A 51 -14.32 -3.10 13.14
N THR A 52 -14.52 -1.86 13.58
CA THR A 52 -13.98 -0.66 12.92
C THR A 52 -12.45 -0.70 12.90
N ILE A 53 -11.82 -0.93 14.04
CA ILE A 53 -10.35 -1.00 14.17
C ILE A 53 -9.76 -2.12 13.31
N GLU A 54 -10.38 -3.30 13.33
CA GLU A 54 -9.95 -4.45 12.52
C GLU A 54 -9.97 -4.14 11.02
N SER A 55 -11.04 -3.47 10.56
CA SER A 55 -11.16 -3.05 9.17
C SER A 55 -10.04 -2.09 8.76
N LEU A 56 -9.69 -1.13 9.62
CA LEU A 56 -8.60 -0.19 9.38
C LEU A 56 -7.24 -0.90 9.39
N PHE A 57 -7.04 -1.88 10.27
CA PHE A 57 -5.83 -2.68 10.32
C PHE A 57 -5.59 -3.43 9.01
N ILE A 58 -6.64 -4.05 8.46
CA ILE A 58 -6.58 -4.72 7.16
C ILE A 58 -6.18 -3.73 6.06
N GLN A 59 -6.80 -2.55 6.00
CA GLN A 59 -6.47 -1.54 4.99
C GLN A 59 -5.00 -1.09 5.07
N ILE A 60 -4.48 -0.85 6.28
CA ILE A 60 -3.07 -0.48 6.47
C ILE A 60 -2.14 -1.61 6.04
N ARG A 61 -2.43 -2.85 6.43
CA ARG A 61 -1.65 -4.02 6.04
C ARG A 61 -1.59 -4.15 4.52
N ASP A 62 -2.73 -4.06 3.85
CA ASP A 62 -2.79 -4.20 2.39
C ASP A 62 -2.04 -3.08 1.68
N ARG A 63 -2.10 -1.85 2.21
CA ARG A 63 -1.31 -0.73 1.68
C ARG A 63 0.19 -0.94 1.87
N ARG A 64 0.62 -1.43 3.03
CA ARG A 64 2.03 -1.79 3.27
C ARG A 64 2.49 -2.83 2.26
N ASP A 65 1.69 -3.87 2.05
CA ASP A 65 2.05 -4.98 1.17
C ASP A 65 2.14 -4.52 -0.30
N ARG A 66 1.25 -3.63 -0.74
CA ARG A 66 1.37 -2.96 -2.05
C ARG A 66 2.69 -2.20 -2.19
N ILE A 67 3.03 -1.36 -1.21
CA ILE A 67 4.28 -0.58 -1.23
C ILE A 67 5.51 -1.48 -1.24
N LEU A 68 5.52 -2.55 -0.44
CA LEU A 68 6.62 -3.51 -0.41
C LEU A 68 6.79 -4.23 -1.76
N LYS A 69 5.67 -4.60 -2.40
CA LYS A 69 5.69 -5.18 -3.74
C LYS A 69 6.26 -4.20 -4.76
N ASP A 70 5.79 -2.96 -4.77
CA ASP A 70 6.29 -1.92 -5.69
C ASP A 70 7.78 -1.68 -5.48
N LEU A 71 8.24 -1.60 -4.23
CA LEU A 71 9.65 -1.48 -3.91
C LEU A 71 10.47 -2.67 -4.43
N GLY A 72 9.95 -3.89 -4.29
CA GLY A 72 10.54 -5.10 -4.85
C GLY A 72 10.67 -5.01 -6.37
N CYS A 73 9.60 -4.59 -7.06
CA CYS A 73 9.61 -4.38 -8.51
C CYS A 73 10.63 -3.32 -8.94
N CYS A 74 10.70 -2.17 -8.25
CA CYS A 74 11.70 -1.15 -8.54
C CYS A 74 13.13 -1.66 -8.33
N LYS A 75 13.38 -2.42 -7.26
CA LYS A 75 14.70 -3.02 -7.01
C LYS A 75 15.07 -4.02 -8.11
N ALA A 76 14.13 -4.85 -8.55
CA ALA A 76 14.35 -5.81 -9.62
C ALA A 76 14.60 -5.11 -10.97
N LEU A 77 13.83 -4.07 -11.29
CA LEU A 77 14.00 -3.28 -12.52
C LEU A 77 15.36 -2.57 -12.57
N LEU A 78 15.84 -2.06 -11.43
CA LEU A 78 17.13 -1.38 -11.35
C LEU A 78 18.31 -2.34 -11.15
N ALA A 79 18.06 -3.63 -10.86
CA ALA A 79 19.12 -4.59 -10.59
C ALA A 79 20.13 -4.71 -11.76
N PRO A 80 19.71 -4.77 -13.04
CA PRO A 80 20.65 -4.82 -14.16
C PRO A 80 21.57 -3.60 -14.20
N ILE A 81 21.03 -2.39 -14.02
CA ILE A 81 21.80 -1.13 -14.02
C ILE A 81 22.83 -1.14 -12.87
N ARG A 82 22.43 -1.61 -11.69
CA ARG A 82 23.32 -1.69 -10.51
C ARG A 82 24.44 -2.72 -10.65
N CYS A 83 24.30 -3.68 -11.54
CA CYS A 83 25.31 -4.70 -11.80
C CYS A 83 26.32 -4.27 -12.88
N LEU A 84 26.11 -3.13 -13.54
CA LEU A 84 27.04 -2.64 -14.57
C LEU A 84 28.26 -1.96 -13.94
N PRO A 85 29.46 -2.13 -14.51
CA PRO A 85 30.63 -1.32 -14.16
C PRO A 85 30.35 0.17 -14.35
N ARG A 86 30.97 1.00 -13.51
CA ARG A 86 30.76 2.44 -13.52
C ARG A 86 31.14 3.07 -14.87
N GLU A 87 32.21 2.58 -15.49
CA GLU A 87 32.73 3.07 -16.75
C GLU A 87 31.71 2.88 -17.88
N LEU A 88 31.05 1.72 -17.90
CA LEU A 88 30.03 1.39 -18.89
C LEU A 88 28.74 2.19 -18.65
N LEU A 89 28.39 2.48 -17.40
CA LEU A 89 27.28 3.40 -17.09
C LEU A 89 27.55 4.83 -17.57
N LEU A 90 28.77 5.33 -17.40
CA LEU A 90 29.15 6.66 -17.88
C LEU A 90 29.07 6.73 -19.41
N GLU A 91 29.58 5.71 -20.10
CA GLU A 91 29.51 5.63 -21.57
C GLU A 91 28.05 5.61 -22.06
N ILE A 92 27.17 4.83 -21.42
CA ILE A 92 25.73 4.83 -21.74
C ILE A 92 25.11 6.21 -21.54
N PHE A 93 25.40 6.89 -20.42
CA PHE A 93 24.81 8.20 -20.13
C PHE A 93 25.37 9.30 -21.04
N ASP A 94 26.65 9.26 -21.39
CA ASP A 94 27.27 10.20 -22.32
C ASP A 94 26.67 10.03 -23.72
N LEU A 95 26.48 8.79 -24.19
CA LEU A 95 25.81 8.49 -25.46
C LEU A 95 24.33 8.90 -25.45
N ALA A 96 23.63 8.74 -24.33
CA ALA A 96 22.24 9.16 -24.18
C ALA A 96 22.07 10.69 -24.04
N SER A 97 23.13 11.39 -23.63
CA SER A 97 23.12 12.84 -23.44
C SER A 97 23.53 13.62 -24.69
N SER A 98 24.20 13.00 -25.66
CA SER A 98 24.83 13.75 -26.76
C SER A 98 23.94 14.09 -27.94
N ASP A 99 22.68 13.67 -27.98
CA ASP A 99 21.74 14.09 -29.02
C ASP A 99 20.32 14.16 -28.43
N VAL A 100 19.61 15.25 -28.69
CA VAL A 100 18.15 15.26 -28.56
C VAL A 100 17.66 14.09 -29.40
N PRO A 101 17.09 13.03 -28.80
CA PRO A 101 16.69 11.90 -29.61
C PRO A 101 15.55 12.40 -30.48
N ASP A 102 15.72 12.33 -31.80
CA ASP A 102 14.58 12.22 -32.68
C ASP A 102 13.69 11.12 -32.09
N PRO A 103 12.46 11.43 -31.63
CA PRO A 103 11.58 10.47 -31.00
C PRO A 103 11.29 9.26 -31.91
N HIS A 104 11.65 9.30 -33.19
CA HIS A 104 11.51 8.22 -34.15
C HIS A 104 12.70 7.25 -34.22
N HIS A 105 13.83 7.55 -33.59
CA HIS A 105 15.06 6.75 -33.70
C HIS A 105 15.70 6.34 -32.38
N ALA A 106 15.09 6.65 -31.24
CA ALA A 106 15.58 6.18 -29.95
C ALA A 106 15.26 4.69 -29.73
N PRO A 107 16.25 3.78 -29.73
CA PRO A 107 16.03 2.33 -29.64
C PRO A 107 15.49 1.87 -28.28
N TRP A 108 15.46 2.77 -27.29
CA TRP A 108 14.94 2.54 -25.94
C TRP A 108 13.47 2.96 -25.75
N ILE A 109 12.81 3.54 -26.77
CA ILE A 109 11.36 3.77 -26.74
C ILE A 109 10.66 2.42 -26.97
N LEU A 110 10.33 1.75 -25.87
CA LEU A 110 9.48 0.57 -25.85
C LEU A 110 8.09 0.91 -26.41
N GLY A 111 7.91 0.80 -27.73
CA GLY A 111 6.64 1.02 -28.40
C GLY A 111 6.73 1.35 -29.89
N GLN A 112 7.89 1.77 -30.42
CA GLN A 112 8.03 2.00 -31.87
C GLN A 112 8.46 0.72 -32.59
N TRP A 113 7.48 -0.15 -32.78
CA TRP A 113 7.57 -1.23 -33.76
C TRP A 113 7.44 -0.62 -35.16
N HIS A 114 8.56 -0.41 -35.86
CA HIS A 114 8.51 -0.35 -37.32
C HIS A 114 8.03 -1.72 -37.81
N SER A 115 6.84 -1.77 -38.41
CA SER A 115 6.35 -2.97 -39.09
C SER A 115 7.42 -3.49 -40.06
N PRO A 116 7.83 -4.77 -39.96
CA PRO A 116 8.65 -5.36 -41.01
C PRO A 116 7.77 -5.62 -42.24
N PRO A 117 8.33 -5.58 -43.47
CA PRO A 117 7.62 -6.04 -44.65
C PRO A 117 7.28 -7.53 -44.45
N SER A 118 6.05 -7.87 -44.79
CA SER A 118 5.40 -9.16 -44.58
C SER A 118 6.33 -10.37 -44.71
N GLY A 119 6.48 -11.14 -43.62
CA GLY A 119 6.96 -12.51 -43.73
C GLY A 119 7.87 -13.04 -42.64
N THR A 120 7.67 -12.77 -41.34
CA THR A 120 8.14 -13.70 -40.30
C THR A 120 7.32 -13.55 -39.02
N LEU A 121 6.59 -14.60 -38.64
CA LEU A 121 5.96 -14.70 -37.33
C LEU A 121 7.03 -15.06 -36.29
N VAL A 122 7.42 -14.11 -35.45
CA VAL A 122 8.14 -14.42 -34.20
C VAL A 122 7.29 -13.91 -33.03
N ASN A 123 6.62 -14.86 -32.38
CA ASN A 123 5.89 -14.63 -31.13
C ASN A 123 6.90 -14.44 -29.99
N PHE A 124 7.23 -13.20 -29.64
CA PHE A 124 7.84 -12.89 -28.34
C PHE A 124 6.76 -12.43 -27.38
N ARG A 125 6.28 -13.38 -26.58
CA ARG A 125 5.35 -13.14 -25.48
C ARG A 125 6.13 -12.72 -24.24
N ALA A 126 6.49 -11.44 -24.13
CA ALA A 126 6.96 -10.86 -22.88
C ALA A 126 5.76 -10.31 -22.09
N ALA A 127 5.15 -11.18 -21.28
CA ALA A 127 4.10 -10.77 -20.34
C ALA A 127 4.73 -10.33 -19.02
N HIS A 128 5.04 -9.04 -18.88
CA HIS A 128 5.16 -8.42 -17.56
C HIS A 128 3.98 -7.47 -17.35
N LYS A 129 2.82 -8.05 -17.02
CA LYS A 129 1.70 -7.30 -16.44
C LYS A 129 2.06 -6.94 -15.00
N CYS A 130 2.63 -5.75 -14.82
CA CYS A 130 2.49 -5.05 -13.54
C CYS A 130 1.06 -4.49 -13.53
N SER A 131 0.10 -5.29 -13.03
CA SER A 131 -1.31 -4.88 -12.95
C SER A 131 -1.42 -3.65 -12.05
N ARG A 132 -1.67 -2.50 -12.69
CA ARG A 132 -2.15 -1.28 -12.05
C ARG A 132 -3.65 -1.49 -11.82
N VAL A 133 -4.05 -1.85 -10.61
CA VAL A 133 -5.46 -1.83 -10.22
C VAL A 133 -5.67 -0.52 -9.48
N GLY A 134 -6.49 0.35 -10.08
CA GLY A 134 -6.94 1.62 -9.50
C GLY A 134 -8.02 1.43 -8.45
#